data_AF-A0A8J7JTT9-F1
#
_entry.id   AF-A0A8J7JTT9-F1
#
_cell.length_a   1.000
_cell.length_b   1.000
_cell.length_c   1.000
_cell.angle_alpha   90.00
_cell.angle_beta   90.00
_cell.angle_gamma   90.00
#
_symmetry.space_group_name_H-M   'P 1'
#
loop_
_entity.id
_entity.type
_entity.pdbx_description
1 polymer ?
#
loop_
_entity_poly.entity_id
_entity_poly.type
_entity_poly.pdbx_seq_one_letter_code
_entity_poly.pdbx_strand_id
1 'polypeptide(L)'
;MGKAGQALRQVLEFHNISQSLLAKELGVERPIVFRWFHEHTDPTAETVVEIVQTLQHINTSAATDFVQAYLGNLTNTSQGTLIQKLPQSERVNVSVLSQIFNNTTNSYKYLFFLSLLDILKRRKFDTLSPISFEEIIVEMLANAWYPHNYFKLSFGTLDKIAYKLDSLDLEITEPILKFRDSDKKLLRKTIKAQNINDIVTFLSKYVPFRLIRSFFSQETKGLLDAKVNQSIINLAHDKFEATKPIYCFDSQKLNDCTAIILHQDWVEYIAENYSIVRGWVSWEWLYYMQKCNPSVPAVANKLFPPQERESLTNQTKFWKLVLEHTEVNCIYSNLVLTTDNLSLDHYLPWSFVAHDQLWNLIPTIPSVNSSKSNNIPSVDKYFIKFVELQHIGLTISSEHLSERQWNKYIESYLTDLKISDKNNLLDFKILNSAYRNTVLPLLSLAATQGFMTGWLYQTA
;
A
#
# COMPACT_ATOMS: atom_id res chain seq x y z
N MET A 1 -0.83 -19.63 18.89
CA MET A 1 0.01 -20.67 18.28
C MET A 1 0.77 -19.99 17.18
N GLY A 2 2.10 -20.00 17.24
CA GLY A 2 2.91 -19.27 16.28
C GLY A 2 3.10 -20.05 14.97
N LYS A 3 3.37 -19.26 13.94
CA LYS A 3 3.45 -19.72 12.55
C LYS A 3 4.67 -20.62 12.30
N ALA A 4 5.72 -20.50 13.13
CA ALA A 4 6.96 -21.24 12.99
C ALA A 4 6.83 -22.70 13.39
N GLY A 5 6.21 -23.00 14.54
CA GLY A 5 5.97 -24.38 14.98
C GLY A 5 5.09 -25.16 13.98
N GLN A 6 4.07 -24.50 13.42
CA GLN A 6 3.19 -25.09 12.41
C GLN A 6 3.91 -25.43 11.11
N ALA A 7 4.68 -24.47 10.58
CA ALA A 7 5.51 -24.68 9.39
C ALA A 7 6.53 -25.79 9.63
N LEU A 8 7.14 -25.82 10.81
CA LEU A 8 8.16 -26.82 11.16
C LEU A 8 7.55 -28.21 11.18
N ARG A 9 6.41 -28.39 11.86
CA ARG A 9 5.71 -29.69 11.89
C ARG A 9 5.39 -30.19 10.49
N GLN A 10 4.76 -29.34 9.68
CA GLN A 10 4.35 -29.69 8.32
C GLN A 10 5.53 -30.14 7.45
N VAL A 11 6.66 -29.43 7.52
CA VAL A 11 7.85 -29.75 6.72
C VAL A 11 8.54 -31.02 7.18
N LEU A 12 8.71 -31.20 8.50
CA LEU A 12 9.36 -32.40 9.03
C LEU A 12 8.54 -33.67 8.71
N GLU A 13 7.21 -33.58 8.77
CA GLU A 13 6.32 -34.68 8.38
C GLU A 13 6.37 -34.95 6.88
N PHE A 14 6.27 -33.90 6.04
CA PHE A 14 6.24 -34.06 4.58
C PHE A 14 7.55 -34.61 4.01
N HIS A 15 8.70 -34.18 4.55
CA HIS A 15 10.03 -34.63 4.10
C HIS A 15 10.58 -35.83 4.89
N ASN A 16 9.80 -36.42 5.80
CA ASN A 16 10.23 -37.52 6.68
C ASN A 16 11.51 -37.22 7.48
N ILE A 17 11.68 -35.97 7.95
CA ILE A 17 12.84 -35.54 8.74
C ILE A 17 12.50 -35.72 10.22
N SER A 18 13.27 -36.55 10.93
CA SER A 18 13.03 -36.77 12.37
C SER A 18 13.41 -35.55 13.22
N GLN A 19 12.65 -35.28 14.29
CA GLN A 19 12.97 -34.23 15.26
C GLN A 19 14.38 -34.40 15.88
N SER A 20 14.83 -35.65 16.07
CA SER A 20 16.16 -35.98 16.60
C SER A 20 17.29 -35.57 15.65
N LEU A 21 17.08 -35.75 14.33
CA LEU A 21 18.03 -35.35 13.30
C LEU A 21 18.16 -33.81 13.27
N LEU A 22 17.03 -33.10 13.25
CA LEU A 22 17.04 -31.64 13.27
C LEU A 22 17.70 -31.09 14.54
N ALA A 23 17.41 -31.66 15.71
CA ALA A 23 18.01 -31.25 16.98
C ALA A 23 19.54 -31.40 16.98
N LYS A 24 20.03 -32.54 16.46
CA LYS A 24 21.47 -32.81 16.35
C LYS A 24 22.17 -31.78 15.45
N GLU A 25 21.61 -31.49 14.29
CA GLU A 25 22.21 -30.58 13.31
C GLU A 25 22.09 -29.10 13.72
N LEU A 26 21.09 -28.73 14.53
CA LEU A 26 20.97 -27.40 15.14
C LEU A 26 21.85 -27.21 16.39
N GLY A 27 22.42 -28.29 16.94
CA GLY A 27 23.17 -28.22 18.20
C GLY A 27 22.31 -27.93 19.43
N VAL A 28 21.03 -28.29 19.40
CA VAL A 28 20.07 -28.08 20.50
C VAL A 28 19.57 -29.40 21.07
N GLU A 29 19.10 -29.40 22.32
CA GLU A 29 18.53 -30.62 22.93
C GLU A 29 17.20 -31.01 22.27
N ARG A 30 16.98 -32.32 22.06
CA ARG A 30 15.74 -32.86 21.46
C ARG A 30 14.43 -32.35 22.08
N PRO A 31 14.30 -32.15 23.42
CA PRO A 31 13.09 -31.59 24.01
C PRO A 31 12.75 -30.16 23.55
N ILE A 32 13.71 -29.40 23.04
CA ILE A 32 13.48 -28.07 22.48
C ILE A 32 12.74 -28.18 21.15
N VAL A 33 13.25 -29.00 20.22
CA VAL A 33 12.61 -29.26 18.92
C VAL A 33 11.25 -29.95 19.09
N PHE A 34 11.11 -30.84 20.07
CA PHE A 34 9.82 -31.46 20.41
C PHE A 34 8.77 -30.42 20.77
N ARG A 35 9.12 -29.42 21.59
CA ARG A 35 8.19 -28.35 21.97
C ARG A 35 7.81 -27.45 20.80
N TRP A 36 8.73 -27.20 19.85
CA TRP A 36 8.42 -26.47 18.62
C TRP A 36 7.49 -27.27 17.70
N PHE A 37 7.79 -28.55 17.49
CA PHE A 37 7.01 -29.44 16.62
C PHE A 37 5.58 -29.66 17.11
N HIS A 38 5.39 -29.78 18.43
CA HIS A 38 4.07 -29.92 19.05
C HIS A 38 3.42 -28.58 19.41
N GLU A 39 4.00 -27.46 18.95
CA GLU A 39 3.45 -26.11 19.12
C GLU A 39 3.25 -25.70 20.61
N HIS A 40 4.02 -26.27 21.53
CA HIS A 40 4.04 -25.89 22.95
C HIS A 40 4.79 -24.57 23.17
N THR A 41 5.78 -24.29 22.32
CA THR A 41 6.53 -23.03 22.26
C THR A 41 6.92 -22.78 20.81
N ASP A 42 7.17 -21.53 20.40
CA ASP A 42 7.70 -21.22 19.07
C ASP A 42 9.20 -20.87 19.13
N PRO A 43 9.97 -21.19 18.08
CA PRO A 43 11.34 -20.71 17.93
C PRO A 43 11.37 -19.18 17.76
N THR A 44 12.45 -18.53 18.22
CA THR A 44 12.64 -17.08 18.00
C THR A 44 12.94 -16.79 16.52
N ALA A 45 12.93 -15.52 16.12
CA ALA A 45 13.24 -15.13 14.75
C ALA A 45 14.66 -15.55 14.34
N GLU A 46 15.62 -15.45 15.26
CA GLU A 46 17.00 -15.90 15.08
C GLU A 46 17.07 -17.41 14.90
N THR A 47 16.38 -18.17 15.76
CA THR A 47 16.32 -19.64 15.67
C THR A 47 15.61 -20.11 14.40
N VAL A 48 14.64 -19.35 13.87
CA VAL A 48 14.03 -19.66 12.57
C VAL A 48 15.06 -19.58 11.45
N VAL A 49 15.95 -18.58 11.46
CA VAL A 49 17.03 -18.47 10.47
C VAL A 49 17.97 -19.68 10.55
N GLU A 50 18.32 -20.10 11.77
CA GLU A 50 19.13 -21.31 12.01
C GLU A 50 18.42 -22.57 11.51
N ILE A 51 17.12 -22.73 11.78
CA ILE A 51 16.30 -23.84 11.27
C ILE A 51 16.34 -23.90 9.73
N VAL A 52 16.21 -22.75 9.05
CA VAL A 52 16.28 -22.69 7.58
C VAL A 52 17.64 -23.15 7.08
N GLN A 53 18.73 -22.65 7.67
CA GLN A 53 20.10 -23.02 7.30
C GLN A 53 20.35 -24.52 7.52
N THR A 54 19.92 -25.06 8.66
CA THR A 54 20.05 -26.47 8.96
C THR A 54 19.22 -27.34 8.02
N LEU A 55 17.97 -26.95 7.74
CA LEU A 55 17.15 -27.65 6.75
C LEU A 55 17.78 -27.59 5.36
N GLN A 56 18.44 -26.48 4.98
CA GLN A 56 19.11 -26.36 3.69
C GLN A 56 20.23 -27.39 3.54
N HIS A 57 20.91 -27.71 4.63
CA HIS A 57 21.95 -28.75 4.67
C HIS A 57 21.38 -30.18 4.70
N ILE A 58 20.25 -30.40 5.38
CA ILE A 58 19.60 -31.72 5.47
C ILE A 58 18.86 -32.07 4.17
N ASN A 59 18.02 -31.15 3.68
CA ASN A 59 17.20 -31.28 2.49
C ASN A 59 16.78 -29.88 1.98
N THR A 60 17.36 -29.45 0.86
CA THR A 60 17.09 -28.15 0.21
C THR A 60 15.61 -27.88 -0.08
N SER A 61 14.83 -28.92 -0.42
CA SER A 61 13.38 -28.77 -0.64
C SER A 61 12.64 -28.50 0.66
N ALA A 62 13.04 -29.15 1.76
CA ALA A 62 12.47 -28.93 3.07
C ALA A 62 12.71 -27.51 3.58
N ALA A 63 13.89 -26.93 3.32
CA ALA A 63 14.15 -25.54 3.63
C ALA A 63 13.24 -24.58 2.85
N THR A 64 13.09 -24.83 1.55
CA THR A 64 12.23 -24.02 0.67
C THR A 64 10.78 -24.06 1.13
N ASP A 65 10.26 -25.26 1.42
CA ASP A 65 8.90 -25.47 1.90
C ASP A 65 8.69 -24.89 3.30
N PHE A 66 9.72 -24.94 4.16
CA PHE A 66 9.63 -24.38 5.52
C PHE A 66 9.54 -22.88 5.46
N VAL A 67 10.34 -22.23 4.61
CA VAL A 67 10.24 -20.79 4.46
C VAL A 67 8.92 -20.40 3.78
N GLN A 68 8.43 -21.18 2.81
CA GLN A 68 7.12 -20.93 2.19
C GLN A 68 5.96 -21.08 3.20
N ALA A 69 5.99 -22.11 4.04
CA ALA A 69 4.98 -22.32 5.07
C ALA A 69 5.07 -21.27 6.18
N TYR A 70 6.28 -20.87 6.57
CA TYR A 70 6.51 -19.90 7.64
C TYR A 70 6.27 -18.44 7.20
N LEU A 71 6.77 -18.03 6.04
CA LEU A 71 6.65 -16.66 5.55
C LEU A 71 5.44 -16.44 4.62
N GLY A 72 4.80 -17.51 4.13
CA GLY A 72 3.97 -17.41 2.92
C GLY A 72 4.87 -17.25 1.68
N ASN A 73 4.32 -17.09 0.48
CA ASN A 73 5.04 -16.98 -0.80
C ASN A 73 6.06 -15.81 -0.87
N LEU A 74 7.16 -15.92 -0.13
CA LEU A 74 8.23 -14.93 -0.01
C LEU A 74 9.63 -15.54 -0.22
N THR A 75 9.75 -16.82 -0.57
CA THR A 75 11.04 -17.42 -0.93
C THR A 75 11.12 -17.95 -2.34
N ASN A 76 11.72 -17.12 -3.19
CA ASN A 76 12.72 -17.55 -4.16
C ASN A 76 13.78 -16.45 -4.20
N THR A 77 14.80 -16.54 -3.33
CA THR A 77 15.97 -15.67 -3.36
C THR A 77 17.20 -16.46 -3.78
N SER A 78 17.50 -16.39 -5.08
CA SER A 78 18.88 -16.32 -5.55
C SER A 78 19.12 -14.87 -5.94
N GLN A 79 20.30 -14.32 -5.64
CA GLN A 79 20.69 -12.93 -5.94
C GLN A 79 20.13 -12.44 -7.28
N GLY A 80 19.17 -11.54 -7.20
CA GLY A 80 18.38 -11.05 -8.32
C GLY A 80 17.07 -10.52 -7.77
N THR A 81 16.75 -9.29 -8.13
CA THR A 81 15.51 -8.59 -7.83
C THR A 81 14.31 -9.56 -7.75
N LEU A 82 13.59 -9.58 -6.63
CA LEU A 82 12.35 -10.34 -6.44
C LEU A 82 11.32 -9.88 -7.47
N ILE A 83 11.36 -10.44 -8.67
CA ILE A 83 10.32 -10.30 -9.67
C ILE A 83 9.32 -11.40 -9.34
N GLN A 84 8.13 -11.02 -8.91
CA GLN A 84 6.99 -11.92 -8.81
C GLN A 84 6.78 -12.55 -10.19
N LYS A 85 7.23 -13.80 -10.38
CA LYS A 85 7.17 -14.46 -11.69
C LYS A 85 5.72 -14.79 -12.02
N LEU A 86 5.26 -14.32 -13.18
CA LEU A 86 3.95 -14.65 -13.72
C LEU A 86 3.88 -16.17 -14.03
N PRO A 87 2.73 -16.83 -13.76
CA PRO A 87 2.54 -18.25 -14.06
C PRO A 87 2.74 -18.52 -15.55
N GLN A 88 3.48 -19.56 -15.92
CA GLN A 88 3.70 -19.87 -17.34
C GLN A 88 2.41 -20.40 -17.99
N SER A 89 2.32 -20.27 -19.31
CA SER A 89 1.18 -20.75 -20.08
C SER A 89 1.63 -21.24 -21.45
N GLU A 90 1.04 -22.34 -21.90
CA GLU A 90 1.20 -22.85 -23.27
C GLU A 90 0.31 -22.08 -24.28
N ARG A 91 -0.71 -21.35 -23.79
CA ARG A 91 -1.66 -20.62 -24.67
C ARG A 91 -1.14 -19.25 -25.10
N VAL A 92 -0.43 -18.57 -24.20
CA VAL A 92 -0.06 -17.16 -24.33
C VAL A 92 1.40 -16.92 -23.93
N ASN A 93 2.04 -15.92 -24.55
CA ASN A 93 3.44 -15.60 -24.29
C ASN A 93 3.61 -14.72 -23.04
N VAL A 94 3.69 -15.36 -21.87
CA VAL A 94 3.85 -14.70 -20.57
C VAL A 94 5.19 -13.94 -20.45
N SER A 95 6.23 -14.42 -21.12
CA SER A 95 7.55 -13.75 -21.16
C SER A 95 7.47 -12.38 -21.85
N VAL A 96 6.61 -12.23 -22.86
CA VAL A 96 6.35 -10.93 -23.51
C VAL A 96 5.45 -10.04 -22.65
N LEU A 97 4.46 -10.63 -21.94
CA LEU A 97 3.62 -9.89 -21.00
C LEU A 97 4.45 -9.23 -19.89
N SER A 98 5.45 -9.91 -19.34
CA SER A 98 6.31 -9.34 -18.29
C SER A 98 7.15 -8.14 -18.75
N GLN A 99 7.18 -7.84 -20.06
CA GLN A 99 7.94 -6.74 -20.65
C GLN A 99 7.10 -5.50 -20.98
N ILE A 100 5.78 -5.52 -20.78
CA ILE A 100 4.89 -4.41 -21.19
C ILE A 100 5.22 -3.09 -20.48
N PHE A 101 5.79 -3.16 -19.27
CA PHE A 101 6.24 -2.02 -18.47
C PHE A 101 7.71 -1.64 -18.67
N ASN A 102 8.42 -2.26 -19.60
CA ASN A 102 9.77 -1.83 -19.95
C ASN A 102 9.75 -0.40 -20.51
N ASN A 103 10.76 0.39 -20.12
CA ASN A 103 10.95 1.77 -20.56
C ASN A 103 9.74 2.69 -20.28
N THR A 104 9.23 2.65 -19.06
CA THR A 104 8.19 3.56 -18.56
C THR A 104 8.81 4.84 -17.99
N THR A 105 8.24 5.98 -18.39
CA THR A 105 8.60 7.32 -17.86
C THR A 105 7.44 8.00 -17.14
N ASN A 106 6.24 7.43 -17.24
CA ASN A 106 5.00 7.89 -16.62
C ASN A 106 4.19 6.69 -16.10
N SER A 107 3.16 6.98 -15.31
CA SER A 107 2.29 6.00 -14.68
C SER A 107 1.34 5.28 -15.64
N TYR A 108 1.17 5.81 -16.85
CA TYR A 108 -0.03 5.52 -17.64
C TYR A 108 -0.15 4.06 -18.03
N LYS A 109 0.95 3.38 -18.37
CA LYS A 109 0.91 1.94 -18.68
C LYS A 109 0.46 1.12 -17.48
N TYR A 110 1.00 1.41 -16.29
CA TYR A 110 0.64 0.71 -15.06
C TYR A 110 -0.85 0.89 -14.79
N LEU A 111 -1.32 2.15 -14.76
CA LEU A 111 -2.72 2.47 -14.53
C LEU A 111 -3.64 1.87 -15.58
N PHE A 112 -3.26 1.89 -16.87
CA PHE A 112 -4.07 1.32 -17.95
C PHE A 112 -4.26 -0.18 -17.75
N PHE A 113 -3.18 -0.92 -17.50
CA PHE A 113 -3.27 -2.36 -17.32
C PHE A 113 -3.94 -2.74 -15.98
N LEU A 114 -3.66 -2.03 -14.88
CA LEU A 114 -4.42 -2.13 -13.62
C LEU A 114 -5.92 -1.96 -13.85
N SER A 115 -6.30 -0.93 -14.61
CA SER A 115 -7.68 -0.61 -14.92
C SER A 115 -8.34 -1.67 -15.79
N LEU A 116 -7.61 -2.22 -16.75
CA LEU A 116 -8.07 -3.35 -17.56
C LEU A 116 -8.37 -4.57 -16.71
N LEU A 117 -7.52 -4.91 -15.73
CA LEU A 117 -7.76 -6.00 -14.79
C LEU A 117 -9.00 -5.76 -13.92
N ASP A 118 -9.14 -4.55 -13.36
CA ASP A 118 -10.29 -4.18 -12.54
C ASP A 118 -11.61 -4.23 -13.36
N ILE A 119 -11.59 -3.77 -14.62
CA ILE A 119 -12.73 -3.86 -15.55
C ILE A 119 -13.06 -5.32 -15.88
N LEU A 120 -12.06 -6.15 -16.22
CA LEU A 120 -12.23 -7.56 -16.51
C LEU A 120 -12.88 -8.30 -15.34
N LYS A 121 -12.38 -8.10 -14.13
CA LYS A 121 -12.94 -8.73 -12.93
C LYS A 121 -14.40 -8.32 -12.71
N ARG A 122 -14.72 -7.04 -12.90
CA ARG A 122 -16.08 -6.50 -12.77
C ARG A 122 -17.03 -7.06 -13.83
N ARG A 123 -16.56 -7.20 -15.07
CA ARG A 123 -17.28 -7.83 -16.19
C ARG A 123 -17.29 -9.36 -16.12
N LYS A 124 -16.81 -9.96 -15.02
CA LYS A 124 -16.69 -11.43 -14.85
C LYS A 124 -15.93 -12.11 -16.00
N PHE A 125 -14.91 -11.42 -16.53
CA PHE A 125 -14.07 -11.89 -17.63
C PHE A 125 -14.84 -12.15 -18.94
N ASP A 126 -15.93 -11.43 -19.17
CA ASP A 126 -16.65 -11.43 -20.45
C ASP A 126 -15.85 -10.70 -21.54
N THR A 127 -15.76 -11.33 -22.72
CA THR A 127 -15.04 -10.85 -23.92
C THR A 127 -15.96 -10.43 -25.06
N LEU A 128 -17.28 -10.61 -24.92
CA LEU A 128 -18.24 -10.37 -26.01
C LEU A 128 -18.38 -8.89 -26.40
N SER A 129 -18.07 -7.97 -25.49
CA SER A 129 -18.16 -6.53 -25.73
C SER A 129 -16.79 -5.85 -25.70
N PRO A 130 -16.47 -4.99 -26.69
CA PRO A 130 -15.27 -4.16 -26.63
C PRO A 130 -15.22 -3.32 -25.35
N ILE A 131 -14.00 -2.97 -24.93
CA ILE A 131 -13.77 -2.05 -23.82
C ILE A 131 -13.37 -0.70 -24.41
N SER A 132 -14.22 0.30 -24.26
CA SER A 132 -13.95 1.65 -24.76
C SER A 132 -12.75 2.29 -24.04
N PHE A 133 -12.02 3.16 -24.74
CA PHE A 133 -10.98 3.98 -24.12
C PHE A 133 -11.56 4.84 -22.98
N GLU A 134 -12.76 5.39 -23.15
CA GLU A 134 -13.42 6.16 -22.09
C GLU A 134 -13.58 5.34 -20.80
N GLU A 135 -14.04 4.10 -20.88
CA GLU A 135 -14.18 3.23 -19.71
C GLU A 135 -12.85 2.94 -19.03
N ILE A 136 -11.79 2.68 -19.80
CA ILE A 136 -10.45 2.46 -19.27
C ILE A 136 -9.93 3.73 -18.60
N ILE A 137 -10.08 4.89 -19.24
CA ILE A 137 -9.61 6.18 -18.71
C ILE A 137 -10.36 6.56 -17.43
N VAL A 138 -11.67 6.33 -17.35
CA VAL A 138 -12.44 6.53 -16.11
C VAL A 138 -11.89 5.67 -14.98
N GLU A 139 -11.57 4.40 -15.25
CA GLU A 139 -10.98 3.53 -14.22
C GLU A 139 -9.53 3.93 -13.89
N MET A 140 -8.75 4.43 -14.86
CA MET A 140 -7.40 4.98 -14.61
C MET A 140 -7.46 6.19 -13.68
N LEU A 141 -8.38 7.12 -13.94
CA LEU A 141 -8.62 8.29 -13.10
C LEU A 141 -9.08 7.87 -11.71
N ALA A 142 -10.00 6.91 -11.60
CA ALA A 142 -10.41 6.37 -10.31
C ALA A 142 -9.21 5.79 -9.55
N ASN A 143 -8.42 4.92 -10.19
CA ASN A 143 -7.22 4.31 -9.60
C ASN A 143 -6.14 5.31 -9.18
N ALA A 144 -6.01 6.43 -9.89
CA ALA A 144 -5.06 7.49 -9.56
C ALA A 144 -5.58 8.47 -8.50
N TRP A 145 -6.90 8.68 -8.42
CA TRP A 145 -7.53 9.64 -7.52
C TRP A 145 -7.15 9.41 -6.06
N TYR A 146 -7.20 8.17 -5.58
CA TYR A 146 -6.97 7.90 -4.17
C TYR A 146 -5.54 8.17 -3.69
N PRO A 147 -4.48 7.59 -4.31
CA PRO A 147 -3.10 7.92 -3.96
C PRO A 147 -2.77 9.41 -4.16
N HIS A 148 -3.35 10.07 -5.17
CA HIS A 148 -3.12 11.51 -5.42
C HIS A 148 -3.89 12.40 -4.42
N ASN A 149 -5.21 12.33 -4.39
CA ASN A 149 -6.05 13.27 -3.64
C ASN A 149 -6.02 13.01 -2.13
N TYR A 150 -6.04 11.75 -1.70
CA TYR A 150 -6.11 11.40 -0.27
C TYR A 150 -4.73 11.34 0.39
N PHE A 151 -3.75 10.72 -0.28
CA PHE A 151 -2.41 10.50 0.27
C PHE A 151 -1.32 11.45 -0.25
N LYS A 152 -1.67 12.33 -1.21
CA LYS A 152 -0.76 13.34 -1.78
C LYS A 152 0.52 12.75 -2.39
N LEU A 153 0.42 11.55 -2.97
CA LEU A 153 1.53 10.92 -3.66
C LEU A 153 1.77 11.59 -5.02
N SER A 154 3.04 11.85 -5.32
CA SER A 154 3.48 12.33 -6.63
C SER A 154 3.52 11.18 -7.63
N PHE A 155 3.00 11.42 -8.84
CA PHE A 155 3.10 10.49 -9.97
C PHE A 155 4.37 10.74 -10.80
N GLY A 156 5.24 11.66 -10.39
CA GLY A 156 6.41 12.10 -11.14
C GLY A 156 6.15 13.39 -11.95
N THR A 157 7.20 14.16 -12.21
CA THR A 157 7.09 15.52 -12.79
C THR A 157 6.65 15.55 -14.26
N LEU A 158 6.96 14.49 -15.01
CA LEU A 158 6.55 14.33 -16.40
C LEU A 158 5.11 13.79 -16.53
N ASP A 159 4.59 13.20 -15.46
CA ASP A 159 3.24 12.66 -15.42
C ASP A 159 2.20 13.79 -15.30
N LYS A 160 1.09 13.65 -16.02
CA LYS A 160 0.02 14.65 -16.08
C LYS A 160 -1.30 14.14 -15.52
N ILE A 161 -1.40 12.89 -15.06
CA ILE A 161 -2.68 12.35 -14.59
C ILE A 161 -3.18 13.09 -13.33
N ALA A 162 -2.27 13.43 -12.42
CA ALA A 162 -2.56 14.23 -11.22
C ALA A 162 -3.17 15.59 -11.59
N TYR A 163 -2.51 16.33 -12.48
CA TYR A 163 -3.01 17.60 -12.98
C TYR A 163 -4.38 17.48 -13.68
N LYS A 164 -4.59 16.41 -14.47
CA LYS A 164 -5.88 16.15 -15.09
C LYS A 164 -6.97 15.85 -14.06
N LEU A 165 -6.66 15.10 -13.01
CA LEU A 165 -7.59 14.87 -11.88
C LEU A 165 -7.94 16.16 -11.15
N ASP A 166 -6.95 17.00 -10.86
CA ASP A 166 -7.17 18.29 -10.19
C ASP A 166 -8.06 19.21 -11.03
N SER A 167 -7.92 19.17 -12.37
CA SER A 167 -8.75 19.97 -13.28
C SER A 167 -10.22 19.57 -13.33
N LEU A 168 -10.58 18.39 -12.79
CA LEU A 168 -11.97 17.92 -12.71
C LEU A 168 -12.73 18.46 -11.51
N ASP A 169 -12.03 19.06 -10.53
CA ASP A 169 -12.61 19.62 -9.29
C ASP A 169 -13.71 18.73 -8.68
N LEU A 170 -13.37 17.45 -8.46
CA LEU A 170 -14.34 16.44 -8.09
C LEU A 170 -14.88 16.69 -6.67
N GLU A 171 -16.14 17.09 -6.57
CA GLU A 171 -16.87 17.11 -5.30
C GLU A 171 -17.25 15.68 -4.89
N ILE A 172 -16.63 15.19 -3.81
CA ILE A 172 -16.97 13.89 -3.23
C ILE A 172 -17.64 14.12 -1.88
N THR A 173 -18.97 14.06 -1.89
CA THR A 173 -19.83 14.38 -0.76
C THR A 173 -19.83 13.32 0.34
N GLU A 174 -19.30 12.12 0.07
CA GLU A 174 -19.18 11.03 1.03
C GLU A 174 -17.71 10.62 1.20
N PRO A 175 -17.24 10.40 2.44
CA PRO A 175 -15.87 9.97 2.66
C PRO A 175 -15.63 8.59 2.02
N ILE A 176 -14.65 8.51 1.12
CA ILE A 176 -14.23 7.22 0.53
C ILE A 176 -13.35 6.49 1.55
N LEU A 177 -13.98 5.73 2.45
CA LEU A 177 -13.32 5.16 3.62
C LEU A 177 -12.54 3.86 3.36
N LYS A 178 -12.98 3.01 2.42
CA LYS A 178 -12.41 1.67 2.19
C LYS A 178 -11.85 1.43 0.78
N PHE A 179 -11.99 2.40 -0.14
CA PHE A 179 -11.54 2.36 -1.55
C PHE A 179 -11.69 0.99 -2.27
N ARG A 180 -12.74 0.23 -1.96
CA ARG A 180 -13.09 -1.04 -2.64
C ARG A 180 -13.73 -0.75 -3.99
N ASP A 181 -13.92 -1.79 -4.82
CA ASP A 181 -14.59 -1.62 -6.11
C ASP A 181 -16.00 -1.00 -5.97
N SER A 182 -16.72 -1.36 -4.90
CA SER A 182 -18.00 -0.74 -4.52
C SER A 182 -17.88 0.74 -4.23
N ASP A 183 -16.79 1.16 -3.59
CA ASP A 183 -16.56 2.52 -3.13
C ASP A 183 -16.07 3.40 -4.30
N LYS A 184 -15.40 2.79 -5.29
CA LYS A 184 -15.10 3.44 -6.58
C LYS A 184 -16.34 3.65 -7.46
N LYS A 185 -17.49 3.02 -7.19
CA LYS A 185 -18.71 3.19 -8.02
C LYS A 185 -19.19 4.63 -8.04
N LEU A 186 -19.22 5.29 -6.87
CA LEU A 186 -19.57 6.71 -6.78
C LEU A 186 -18.53 7.56 -7.51
N LEU A 187 -17.24 7.35 -7.23
CA LEU A 187 -16.14 8.07 -7.86
C LEU A 187 -16.18 7.97 -9.40
N ARG A 188 -16.37 6.77 -9.97
CA ARG A 188 -16.52 6.59 -11.42
C ARG A 188 -17.72 7.34 -11.96
N LYS A 189 -18.85 7.33 -11.25
CA LYS A 189 -20.05 8.06 -11.65
C LYS A 189 -19.78 9.56 -11.64
N THR A 190 -19.11 10.08 -10.60
CA THR A 190 -18.71 11.49 -10.51
C THR A 190 -17.75 11.87 -11.63
N ILE A 191 -16.73 11.07 -11.91
CA ILE A 191 -15.78 11.29 -13.02
C ILE A 191 -16.52 11.30 -14.37
N LYS A 192 -17.41 10.33 -14.62
CA LYS A 192 -18.20 10.25 -15.86
C LYS A 192 -19.18 11.40 -16.05
N ALA A 193 -19.60 12.05 -14.97
CA ALA A 193 -20.46 13.23 -15.04
C ALA A 193 -19.69 14.49 -15.46
N GLN A 194 -18.35 14.47 -15.43
CA GLN A 194 -17.50 15.56 -15.87
C GLN A 194 -17.20 15.50 -17.37
N ASN A 195 -16.76 16.63 -17.95
CA ASN A 195 -16.24 16.65 -19.31
C ASN A 195 -14.80 16.10 -19.35
N ILE A 196 -14.66 14.81 -19.64
CA ILE A 196 -13.36 14.11 -19.68
C ILE A 196 -12.77 13.96 -21.10
N ASN A 197 -13.37 14.58 -22.13
CA ASN A 197 -12.98 14.35 -23.53
C ASN A 197 -11.51 14.68 -23.82
N ASP A 198 -10.99 15.77 -23.27
CA ASP A 198 -9.57 16.14 -23.38
C ASP A 198 -8.67 15.10 -22.71
N ILE A 199 -9.07 14.58 -21.55
CA ILE A 199 -8.32 13.56 -20.81
C ILE A 199 -8.30 12.25 -21.60
N VAL A 200 -9.45 11.83 -22.12
CA VAL A 200 -9.58 10.62 -22.95
C VAL A 200 -8.68 10.75 -24.17
N THR A 201 -8.75 11.87 -24.90
CA THR A 201 -7.91 12.13 -26.08
C THR A 201 -6.43 12.11 -25.74
N PHE A 202 -6.03 12.73 -24.63
CA PHE A 202 -4.63 12.80 -24.21
C PHE A 202 -4.06 11.42 -23.84
N LEU A 203 -4.78 10.65 -23.00
CA LEU A 203 -4.29 9.36 -22.51
C LEU A 203 -4.41 8.24 -23.56
N SER A 204 -5.45 8.26 -24.41
CA SER A 204 -5.62 7.27 -25.48
C SER A 204 -4.65 7.44 -26.64
N LYS A 205 -4.05 8.63 -26.81
CA LYS A 205 -3.12 8.94 -27.92
C LYS A 205 -1.96 7.96 -28.06
N TYR A 206 -1.42 7.45 -26.95
CA TYR A 206 -0.21 6.61 -26.98
C TYR A 206 -0.32 5.35 -26.14
N VAL A 207 -0.98 5.40 -24.98
CA VAL A 207 -0.91 4.35 -23.96
C VAL A 207 -1.42 2.99 -24.48
N PRO A 208 -2.59 2.91 -25.16
CA PRO A 208 -3.11 1.65 -25.69
C PRO A 208 -2.15 0.98 -26.68
N PHE A 209 -1.44 1.75 -27.50
CA PHE A 209 -0.52 1.21 -28.51
C PHE A 209 0.84 0.84 -27.90
N ARG A 210 1.35 1.69 -27.01
CA ARG A 210 2.68 1.51 -26.39
C ARG A 210 2.70 0.40 -25.35
N LEU A 211 1.57 0.04 -24.76
CA LEU A 211 1.47 -1.05 -23.78
C LEU A 211 1.76 -2.41 -24.43
N ILE A 212 1.13 -2.70 -25.58
CA ILE A 212 1.28 -3.98 -26.29
C ILE A 212 2.45 -4.00 -27.28
N ARG A 213 3.25 -2.95 -27.37
CA ARG A 213 4.38 -2.87 -28.32
C ARG A 213 5.39 -4.00 -28.16
N SER A 214 5.59 -4.55 -26.95
CA SER A 214 6.53 -5.67 -26.71
C SER A 214 6.19 -6.92 -27.53
N PHE A 215 4.91 -7.14 -27.84
CA PHE A 215 4.43 -8.24 -28.70
C PHE A 215 4.90 -8.11 -30.16
N PHE A 216 5.29 -6.91 -30.57
CA PHE A 216 5.70 -6.58 -31.93
C PHE A 216 7.07 -5.89 -31.96
N SER A 217 7.95 -6.29 -31.04
CA SER A 217 9.23 -5.61 -30.83
C SER A 217 10.14 -5.69 -32.06
N GLN A 218 10.11 -6.80 -32.81
CA GLN A 218 10.89 -6.96 -34.04
C GLN A 218 10.33 -6.13 -35.18
N GLU A 219 9.00 -6.15 -35.36
CA GLU A 219 8.31 -5.42 -36.43
C GLU A 219 8.32 -3.91 -36.22
N THR A 220 8.37 -3.45 -34.96
CA THR A 220 8.40 -2.02 -34.63
C THR A 220 9.79 -1.47 -34.37
N LYS A 221 10.84 -2.27 -34.57
CA LYS A 221 12.23 -1.84 -34.40
C LYS A 221 12.61 -0.84 -35.49
N GLY A 222 13.17 0.30 -35.10
CA GLY A 222 13.63 1.34 -36.04
C GLY A 222 12.52 2.15 -36.73
N LEU A 223 11.25 1.91 -36.42
CA LEU A 223 10.16 2.73 -36.94
C LEU A 223 10.21 4.15 -36.37
N LEU A 224 9.87 5.13 -37.22
CA LEU A 224 9.61 6.49 -36.79
C LEU A 224 8.41 6.52 -35.82
N ASP A 225 8.51 7.29 -34.72
CA ASP A 225 7.49 7.33 -33.65
C ASP A 225 6.07 7.59 -34.20
N ALA A 226 5.95 8.50 -35.18
CA ALA A 226 4.67 8.83 -35.83
C ALA A 226 3.99 7.65 -36.54
N LYS A 227 4.75 6.63 -36.95
CA LYS A 227 4.21 5.43 -37.64
C LYS A 227 3.89 4.29 -36.66
N VAL A 228 4.45 4.31 -35.45
CA VAL A 228 4.37 3.18 -34.50
C VAL A 228 2.93 2.80 -34.18
N ASN A 229 2.07 3.78 -33.85
CA ASN A 229 0.69 3.49 -33.46
C ASN A 229 -0.09 2.79 -34.59
N GLN A 230 -0.01 3.31 -35.81
CA GLN A 230 -0.70 2.73 -36.96
C GLN A 230 -0.15 1.33 -37.30
N SER A 231 1.17 1.12 -37.19
CA SER A 231 1.76 -0.20 -37.36
C SER A 231 1.28 -1.19 -36.30
N ILE A 232 1.16 -0.76 -35.03
CA ILE A 232 0.63 -1.61 -33.96
C ILE A 232 -0.83 -2.00 -34.22
N ILE A 233 -1.67 -1.07 -34.71
CA ILE A 233 -3.06 -1.38 -35.07
C ILE A 233 -3.12 -2.49 -36.12
N ASN A 234 -2.38 -2.31 -37.22
CA ASN A 234 -2.37 -3.29 -38.31
C ASN A 234 -1.83 -4.64 -37.84
N LEU A 235 -0.72 -4.66 -37.10
CA LEU A 235 -0.12 -5.89 -36.60
C LEU A 235 -1.02 -6.62 -35.60
N ALA A 236 -1.66 -5.89 -34.69
CA ALA A 236 -2.58 -6.48 -33.71
C ALA A 236 -3.82 -7.08 -34.37
N HIS A 237 -4.27 -6.54 -35.50
CA HIS A 237 -5.35 -7.10 -36.29
C HIS A 237 -4.89 -8.30 -37.14
N ASP A 238 -3.85 -8.12 -37.97
CA ASP A 238 -3.39 -9.11 -38.96
C ASP A 238 -2.77 -10.35 -38.30
N LYS A 239 -2.17 -10.19 -37.11
CA LYS A 239 -1.52 -11.26 -36.35
C LYS A 239 -2.24 -11.58 -35.04
N PHE A 240 -3.54 -11.29 -34.96
CA PHE A 240 -4.30 -11.47 -33.70
C PHE A 240 -4.18 -12.89 -33.15
N GLU A 241 -4.44 -13.91 -33.98
CA GLU A 241 -4.35 -15.33 -33.59
C GLU A 241 -2.90 -15.87 -33.58
N ALA A 242 -2.03 -15.32 -34.42
CA ALA A 242 -0.67 -15.83 -34.58
C ALA A 242 0.29 -15.34 -33.48
N THR A 243 0.23 -14.05 -33.15
CA THR A 243 1.05 -13.43 -32.10
C THR A 243 0.34 -13.41 -30.76
N LYS A 244 -1.00 -13.41 -30.75
CA LYS A 244 -1.83 -13.29 -29.55
C LYS A 244 -1.42 -12.09 -28.70
N PRO A 245 -1.52 -10.84 -29.18
CA PRO A 245 -1.41 -9.68 -28.31
C PRO A 245 -2.56 -9.69 -27.28
N ILE A 246 -2.42 -8.95 -26.18
CA ILE A 246 -3.47 -8.87 -25.14
C ILE A 246 -4.82 -8.42 -25.74
N TYR A 247 -4.77 -7.51 -26.72
CA TYR A 247 -5.93 -7.00 -27.44
C TYR A 247 -5.56 -6.50 -28.84
N CYS A 248 -6.57 -6.36 -29.68
CA CYS A 248 -6.56 -5.54 -30.90
C CYS A 248 -7.53 -4.36 -30.75
N PHE A 249 -7.79 -3.63 -31.84
CA PHE A 249 -8.57 -2.39 -31.83
C PHE A 249 -9.85 -2.54 -32.67
N ASP A 250 -10.89 -1.78 -32.32
CA ASP A 250 -12.18 -1.76 -33.00
C ASP A 250 -12.16 -1.15 -34.41
N SER A 251 -11.05 -0.51 -34.79
CA SER A 251 -10.80 0.03 -36.13
C SER A 251 -9.36 -0.17 -36.56
N GLN A 252 -9.14 -0.28 -37.87
CA GLN A 252 -7.81 -0.30 -38.48
C GLN A 252 -7.26 1.10 -38.75
N LYS A 253 -8.04 2.18 -38.57
CA LYS A 253 -7.59 3.56 -38.75
C LYS A 253 -7.38 4.22 -37.39
N LEU A 254 -6.19 4.77 -37.16
CA LEU A 254 -5.81 5.36 -35.87
C LEU A 254 -6.83 6.36 -35.29
N ASN A 255 -7.40 7.23 -36.13
CA ASN A 255 -8.33 8.26 -35.67
C ASN A 255 -9.74 7.74 -35.36
N ASP A 256 -10.05 6.52 -35.81
CA ASP A 256 -11.37 5.88 -35.63
C ASP A 256 -11.33 4.84 -34.49
N CYS A 257 -10.17 4.58 -33.88
CA CYS A 257 -10.05 3.64 -32.76
C CYS A 257 -10.68 4.25 -31.50
N THR A 258 -11.68 3.60 -30.94
CA THR A 258 -12.35 4.02 -29.71
C THR A 258 -12.38 2.95 -28.63
N ALA A 259 -12.05 1.71 -28.97
CA ALA A 259 -12.11 0.58 -28.07
C ALA A 259 -11.04 -0.47 -28.36
N ILE A 260 -10.82 -1.33 -27.37
CA ILE A 260 -10.00 -2.54 -27.52
C ILE A 260 -10.87 -3.79 -27.52
N ILE A 261 -10.44 -4.79 -28.26
CA ILE A 261 -11.05 -6.13 -28.33
C ILE A 261 -10.03 -7.11 -27.79
N LEU A 262 -10.34 -7.74 -26.65
CA LEU A 262 -9.41 -8.62 -25.95
C LEU A 262 -9.29 -9.99 -26.62
N HIS A 263 -8.09 -10.56 -26.57
CA HIS A 263 -7.88 -11.93 -27.03
C HIS A 263 -8.38 -12.93 -25.99
N GLN A 264 -9.15 -13.93 -26.42
CA GLN A 264 -9.81 -14.90 -25.53
C GLN A 264 -8.79 -15.64 -24.63
N ASP A 265 -7.72 -16.20 -25.20
CA ASP A 265 -6.68 -16.90 -24.43
C ASP A 265 -6.04 -16.05 -23.33
N TRP A 266 -5.88 -14.74 -23.54
CA TRP A 266 -5.35 -13.84 -22.51
C TRP A 266 -6.35 -13.62 -21.40
N VAL A 267 -7.65 -13.52 -21.72
CA VAL A 267 -8.70 -13.35 -20.71
C VAL A 267 -8.84 -14.60 -19.86
N GLU A 268 -8.76 -15.80 -20.46
CA GLU A 268 -8.75 -17.06 -19.72
C GLU A 268 -7.52 -17.18 -18.80
N TYR A 269 -6.33 -16.88 -19.33
CA TYR A 269 -5.10 -16.86 -18.53
C TYR A 269 -5.20 -15.88 -17.35
N ILE A 270 -5.69 -14.66 -17.59
CA ILE A 270 -5.87 -13.65 -16.54
C ILE A 270 -6.93 -14.09 -15.54
N ALA A 271 -8.03 -14.72 -15.97
CA ALA A 271 -9.08 -15.19 -15.07
C ALA A 271 -8.56 -16.28 -14.11
N GLU A 272 -7.84 -17.26 -14.63
CA GLU A 272 -7.22 -18.34 -13.85
C GLU A 272 -6.14 -17.83 -12.89
N ASN A 273 -5.39 -16.80 -13.29
CA ASN A 273 -4.22 -16.31 -12.57
C ASN A 273 -4.42 -14.91 -11.95
N TYR A 274 -5.68 -14.46 -11.82
CA TYR A 274 -6.01 -13.05 -11.55
C TYR A 274 -5.26 -12.46 -10.36
N SER A 275 -5.25 -13.15 -9.22
CA SER A 275 -4.59 -12.67 -8.01
C SER A 275 -3.08 -12.50 -8.20
N ILE A 276 -2.44 -13.39 -8.96
CA ILE A 276 -0.99 -13.35 -9.21
C ILE A 276 -0.67 -12.23 -10.20
N VAL A 277 -1.42 -12.12 -11.30
CA VAL A 277 -1.26 -11.04 -12.29
C VAL A 277 -1.51 -9.69 -11.62
N ARG A 278 -2.58 -9.55 -10.82
CA ARG A 278 -2.90 -8.33 -10.08
C ARG A 278 -1.80 -7.97 -9.08
N GLY A 279 -1.25 -8.96 -8.38
CA GLY A 279 -0.09 -8.78 -7.49
C GLY A 279 1.13 -8.26 -8.24
N TRP A 280 1.47 -8.88 -9.37
CA TRP A 280 2.62 -8.50 -10.19
C TRP A 280 2.51 -7.05 -10.70
N VAL A 281 1.35 -6.65 -11.24
CA VAL A 281 1.15 -5.26 -11.69
C VAL A 281 1.22 -4.29 -10.51
N SER A 282 0.70 -4.67 -9.35
CA SER A 282 0.77 -3.85 -8.13
C SER A 282 2.22 -3.65 -7.68
N TRP A 283 3.06 -4.68 -7.80
CA TRP A 283 4.49 -4.58 -7.50
C TRP A 283 5.23 -3.65 -8.46
N GLU A 284 5.01 -3.81 -9.75
CA GLU A 284 5.57 -2.94 -10.79
C GLU A 284 5.15 -1.47 -10.61
N TRP A 285 3.88 -1.26 -10.24
CA TRP A 285 3.33 0.04 -9.92
C TRP A 285 3.92 0.64 -8.64
N LEU A 286 4.08 -0.16 -7.58
CA LEU A 286 4.72 0.26 -6.34
C LEU A 286 6.16 0.71 -6.57
N TYR A 287 6.92 -0.05 -7.34
CA TYR A 287 8.30 0.27 -7.65
C TYR A 287 8.43 1.61 -8.38
N TYR A 288 7.54 1.88 -9.35
CA TYR A 288 7.45 3.20 -9.98
C TYR A 288 7.11 4.29 -8.96
N MET A 289 6.07 4.09 -8.15
CA MET A 289 5.61 5.10 -7.21
C MET A 289 6.61 5.42 -6.11
N GLN A 290 7.40 4.44 -5.65
CA GLN A 290 8.49 4.67 -4.69
C GLN A 290 9.58 5.57 -5.27
N LYS A 291 9.93 5.40 -6.56
CA LYS A 291 10.89 6.30 -7.23
C LYS A 291 10.39 7.74 -7.31
N CYS A 292 9.08 7.92 -7.52
CA CYS A 292 8.46 9.24 -7.53
C CYS A 292 8.35 9.87 -6.13
N ASN A 293 8.41 9.06 -5.07
CA ASN A 293 8.14 9.46 -3.70
C ASN A 293 9.21 8.97 -2.70
N PRO A 294 10.52 9.26 -2.92
CA PRO A 294 11.60 8.64 -2.16
C PRO A 294 11.62 8.99 -0.67
N SER A 295 11.06 10.15 -0.31
CA SER A 295 11.01 10.64 1.08
C SER A 295 9.67 10.36 1.77
N VAL A 296 8.71 9.75 1.07
CA VAL A 296 7.37 9.55 1.61
C VAL A 296 7.33 8.24 2.39
N PRO A 297 6.92 8.24 3.69
CA PRO A 297 6.81 7.00 4.45
C PRO A 297 5.65 6.15 3.92
N ALA A 298 5.80 4.83 4.07
CA ALA A 298 4.74 3.85 3.86
C ALA A 298 4.01 3.94 2.50
N VAL A 299 4.74 4.20 1.40
CA VAL A 299 4.16 4.30 0.04
C VAL A 299 3.27 3.10 -0.31
N ALA A 300 3.67 1.89 0.08
CA ALA A 300 2.88 0.67 -0.16
C ALA A 300 1.49 0.75 0.46
N ASN A 301 1.39 1.14 1.73
CA ASN A 301 0.11 1.26 2.47
C ASN A 301 -0.76 2.39 1.90
N LYS A 302 -0.14 3.43 1.37
CA LYS A 302 -0.82 4.56 0.71
C LYS A 302 -1.33 4.19 -0.68
N LEU A 303 -0.62 3.33 -1.40
CA LEU A 303 -1.01 2.90 -2.74
C LEU A 303 -2.06 1.80 -2.71
N PHE A 304 -1.98 0.91 -1.73
CA PHE A 304 -2.87 -0.22 -1.54
C PHE A 304 -3.46 -0.15 -0.12
N PRO A 305 -4.53 0.65 0.09
CA PRO A 305 -5.13 0.79 1.41
C PRO A 305 -5.59 -0.58 1.93
N PRO A 306 -5.41 -0.87 3.23
CA PRO A 306 -5.96 -2.08 3.82
C PRO A 306 -7.49 -2.05 3.71
N GLN A 307 -8.11 -3.23 3.60
CA GLN A 307 -9.57 -3.34 3.47
C GLN A 307 -10.30 -2.76 4.68
N GLU A 308 -9.66 -2.78 5.86
CA GLU A 308 -10.12 -2.17 7.10
C GLU A 308 -8.97 -1.45 7.79
N ARG A 309 -9.25 -0.29 8.39
CA ARG A 309 -8.30 0.34 9.32
C ARG A 309 -8.40 -0.36 10.66
N GLU A 310 -7.26 -0.53 11.33
CA GLU A 310 -7.25 -1.07 12.68
C GLU A 310 -8.06 -0.16 13.62
N SER A 311 -8.73 -0.78 14.60
CA SER A 311 -9.48 0.00 15.58
C SER A 311 -8.51 0.76 16.50
N LEU A 312 -8.83 2.01 16.84
CA LEU A 312 -8.09 2.79 17.84
C LEU A 312 -8.40 2.37 19.29
N THR A 313 -8.85 1.13 19.51
CA THR A 313 -9.34 0.65 20.81
C THR A 313 -8.27 0.73 21.90
N ASN A 314 -7.02 0.38 21.59
CA ASN A 314 -5.93 0.39 22.56
C ASN A 314 -5.53 1.82 22.94
N GLN A 315 -5.43 2.70 21.96
CA GLN A 315 -5.10 4.11 22.14
C GLN A 315 -6.23 4.84 22.89
N THR A 316 -7.48 4.48 22.62
CA THR A 316 -8.65 5.00 23.35
C THR A 316 -8.61 4.55 24.80
N LYS A 317 -8.28 3.29 25.09
CA LYS A 317 -8.11 2.79 26.46
C LYS A 317 -7.00 3.54 27.20
N PHE A 318 -5.87 3.79 26.55
CA PHE A 318 -4.79 4.58 27.13
C PHE A 318 -5.27 5.98 27.56
N TRP A 319 -5.92 6.72 26.66
CA TRP A 319 -6.35 8.08 26.98
C TRP A 319 -7.52 8.12 27.96
N LYS A 320 -8.42 7.12 27.96
CA LYS A 320 -9.46 7.02 28.99
C LYS A 320 -8.87 6.83 30.39
N LEU A 321 -7.86 5.96 30.53
CA LEU A 321 -7.14 5.80 31.79
C LEU A 321 -6.57 7.14 32.28
N VAL A 322 -5.94 7.92 31.39
CA VAL A 322 -5.39 9.24 31.74
C VAL A 322 -6.50 10.18 32.24
N LEU A 323 -7.63 10.25 31.52
CA LEU A 323 -8.77 11.11 31.88
C LEU A 323 -9.47 10.70 33.19
N GLU A 324 -9.38 9.45 33.60
CA GLU A 324 -9.91 8.97 34.89
C GLU A 324 -9.09 9.47 36.09
N HIS A 325 -7.83 9.87 35.88
CA HIS A 325 -6.88 10.22 36.94
C HIS A 325 -6.45 11.69 36.92
N THR A 326 -6.72 12.42 35.84
CA THR A 326 -6.42 13.86 35.75
C THR A 326 -7.40 14.58 34.82
N GLU A 327 -7.69 15.85 35.14
CA GLU A 327 -8.46 16.72 34.25
C GLU A 327 -7.56 17.18 33.10
N VAL A 328 -8.03 16.98 31.86
CA VAL A 328 -7.31 17.39 30.65
C VAL A 328 -8.20 18.26 29.79
N ASN A 329 -7.67 19.40 29.37
CA ASN A 329 -8.31 20.26 28.38
C ASN A 329 -7.84 19.91 26.97
N CYS A 330 -8.75 19.93 26.01
CA CYS A 330 -8.43 19.77 24.60
C CYS A 330 -7.44 20.86 24.16
N ILE A 331 -6.30 20.48 23.56
CA ILE A 331 -5.27 21.47 23.15
C ILE A 331 -5.78 22.47 22.11
N TYR A 332 -6.84 22.12 21.39
CA TYR A 332 -7.40 22.91 20.29
C TYR A 332 -8.51 23.86 20.76
N SER A 333 -9.53 23.33 21.43
CA SER A 333 -10.74 24.07 21.87
C SER A 333 -10.68 24.56 23.31
N ASN A 334 -9.71 24.06 24.10
CA ASN A 334 -9.58 24.31 25.54
C ASN A 334 -10.77 23.83 26.39
N LEU A 335 -11.70 23.05 25.81
CA LEU A 335 -12.78 22.40 26.55
C LEU A 335 -12.27 21.20 27.34
N VAL A 336 -12.84 20.98 28.52
CA VAL A 336 -12.55 19.81 29.36
C VAL A 336 -12.95 18.54 28.62
N LEU A 337 -12.06 17.55 28.61
CA LEU A 337 -12.29 16.25 27.99
C LEU A 337 -12.92 15.28 29.00
N THR A 338 -13.89 14.51 28.53
CA THR A 338 -14.54 13.45 29.31
C THR A 338 -14.41 12.11 28.59
N THR A 339 -14.56 11.00 29.32
CA THR A 339 -14.52 9.65 28.75
C THR A 339 -15.71 9.33 27.83
N ASP A 340 -16.81 10.09 27.95
CA ASP A 340 -18.05 9.91 27.18
C ASP A 340 -18.04 10.61 25.82
N ASN A 341 -17.35 11.75 25.70
CA ASN A 341 -17.28 12.54 24.47
C ASN A 341 -15.86 12.58 23.88
N LEU A 342 -15.19 11.44 23.92
CA LEU A 342 -13.80 11.29 23.50
C LEU A 342 -13.69 10.85 22.03
N SER A 343 -12.93 11.62 21.25
CA SER A 343 -12.35 11.20 19.98
C SER A 343 -10.82 11.25 20.09
N LEU A 344 -10.11 10.54 19.22
CA LEU A 344 -8.66 10.73 19.06
C LEU A 344 -8.38 11.49 17.77
N ASP A 345 -7.48 12.45 17.84
CA ASP A 345 -6.92 13.16 16.69
C ASP A 345 -5.48 12.71 16.44
N HIS A 346 -5.14 12.53 15.16
CA HIS A 346 -3.76 12.38 14.73
C HIS A 346 -3.14 13.76 14.51
N TYR A 347 -2.19 14.15 15.36
CA TYR A 347 -1.58 15.47 15.30
C TYR A 347 -0.92 15.72 13.93
N LEU A 348 -0.07 14.79 13.47
CA LEU A 348 0.26 14.61 12.05
C LEU A 348 -0.88 13.83 11.37
N PRO A 349 -1.40 14.27 10.21
CA PRO A 349 -2.51 13.58 9.54
C PRO A 349 -2.24 12.09 9.32
N TRP A 350 -3.24 11.23 9.56
CA TRP A 350 -3.11 9.79 9.30
C TRP A 350 -2.79 9.49 7.84
N SER A 351 -3.35 10.27 6.89
CA SER A 351 -2.99 10.14 5.47
C SER A 351 -1.54 10.53 5.17
N PHE A 352 -0.84 11.20 6.08
CA PHE A 352 0.60 11.42 5.94
C PHE A 352 1.41 10.27 6.57
N VAL A 353 1.12 9.86 7.81
CA VAL A 353 1.94 8.87 8.53
C VAL A 353 1.58 7.40 8.25
N ALA A 354 0.34 7.12 7.86
CA ALA A 354 -0.21 5.79 7.59
C ALA A 354 -0.03 4.78 8.74
N HIS A 355 -0.12 5.24 9.98
CA HIS A 355 -0.07 4.41 11.19
C HIS A 355 -0.87 5.03 12.34
N ASP A 356 -1.17 4.22 13.36
CA ASP A 356 -1.92 4.61 14.55
C ASP A 356 -1.06 4.61 15.83
N GLN A 357 0.22 4.96 15.69
CA GLN A 357 1.15 5.05 16.82
C GLN A 357 0.72 6.13 17.82
N LEU A 358 0.77 5.76 19.10
CA LEU A 358 0.20 6.53 20.20
C LEU A 358 0.89 7.89 20.40
N TRP A 359 2.19 7.99 20.09
CA TRP A 359 2.95 9.24 20.15
C TRP A 359 2.38 10.35 19.24
N ASN A 360 1.60 9.99 18.22
CA ASN A 360 0.95 10.95 17.32
C ASN A 360 -0.54 11.17 17.63
N LEU A 361 -1.10 10.44 18.59
CA LEU A 361 -2.53 10.43 18.90
C LEU A 361 -2.82 11.14 20.22
N ILE A 362 -3.74 12.10 20.18
CA ILE A 362 -4.18 12.86 21.36
C ILE A 362 -5.71 12.86 21.51
N PRO A 363 -6.22 13.01 22.74
CA PRO A 363 -7.65 13.07 22.99
C PRO A 363 -8.19 14.44 22.58
N THR A 364 -9.36 14.42 21.96
CA THR A 364 -10.11 15.60 21.55
C THR A 364 -11.61 15.29 21.58
N ILE A 365 -12.44 16.23 21.14
CA ILE A 365 -13.88 16.03 20.95
C ILE A 365 -14.20 15.81 19.46
N PRO A 366 -15.28 15.09 19.11
CA PRO A 366 -15.60 14.76 17.72
C PRO A 366 -15.70 15.96 16.78
N SER A 367 -16.33 17.05 17.20
CA SER A 367 -16.49 18.26 16.38
C SER A 367 -15.15 18.93 16.03
N VAL A 368 -14.20 18.93 16.96
CA VAL A 368 -12.85 19.45 16.77
C VAL A 368 -12.06 18.55 15.82
N ASN A 369 -12.11 17.22 16.03
CA ASN A 369 -11.45 16.26 15.15
C ASN A 369 -11.96 16.38 13.70
N SER A 370 -13.28 16.48 13.53
CA SER A 370 -13.88 16.70 12.21
C SER A 370 -13.50 18.04 11.58
N SER A 371 -13.39 19.11 12.38
CA SER A 371 -12.94 20.43 11.90
C SER A 371 -11.47 20.44 11.48
N LYS A 372 -10.60 19.73 12.20
CA LYS A 372 -9.19 19.59 11.85
C LYS A 372 -8.99 18.71 10.63
N SER A 373 -9.70 17.58 10.56
CA SER A 373 -9.59 16.61 9.48
C SER A 373 -8.10 16.27 9.19
N ASN A 374 -7.69 16.24 7.92
CA ASN A 374 -6.31 16.00 7.51
C ASN A 374 -5.43 17.27 7.49
N ASN A 375 -5.86 18.37 8.12
CA ASN A 375 -5.05 19.59 8.15
C ASN A 375 -3.97 19.52 9.24
N ILE A 376 -2.84 20.17 8.96
CA ILE A 376 -1.74 20.34 9.92
C ILE A 376 -2.07 21.51 10.86
N PRO A 377 -2.09 21.28 12.18
CA PRO A 377 -2.40 22.33 13.15
C PRO A 377 -1.28 23.38 13.18
N SER A 378 -1.61 24.63 13.51
CA SER A 378 -0.63 25.69 13.72
C SER A 378 0.43 25.27 14.74
N VAL A 379 1.68 25.16 14.26
CA VAL A 379 2.84 24.77 15.08
C VAL A 379 3.02 25.75 16.23
N ASP A 380 2.97 27.05 15.94
CA ASP A 380 3.18 28.10 16.93
C ASP A 380 2.14 28.05 18.07
N LYS A 381 0.89 27.70 17.75
CA LYS A 381 -0.19 27.68 18.73
C LYS A 381 -0.30 26.36 19.50
N TYR A 382 -0.08 25.23 18.82
CA TYR A 382 -0.48 23.92 19.33
C TYR A 382 0.66 22.95 19.60
N PHE A 383 1.86 23.15 19.05
CA PHE A 383 2.93 22.15 19.16
C PHE A 383 3.39 21.93 20.60
N ILE A 384 3.64 23.00 21.36
CA ILE A 384 4.08 22.84 22.76
C ILE A 384 3.00 22.17 23.61
N LYS A 385 1.73 22.56 23.43
CA LYS A 385 0.57 21.97 24.13
C LYS A 385 0.39 20.50 23.80
N PHE A 386 0.65 20.12 22.55
CA PHE A 386 0.65 18.72 22.11
C PHE A 386 1.70 17.90 22.86
N VAL A 387 2.93 18.41 22.98
CA VAL A 387 4.00 17.73 23.71
C VAL A 387 3.70 17.66 25.22
N GLU A 388 3.20 18.75 25.81
CA GLU A 388 2.76 18.79 27.21
C GLU A 388 1.68 17.74 27.48
N LEU A 389 0.70 17.61 26.58
CA LEU A 389 -0.35 16.60 26.71
C LEU A 389 0.21 15.17 26.61
N GLN A 390 1.13 14.91 25.68
CA GLN A 390 1.82 13.62 25.59
C GLN A 390 2.60 13.30 26.87
N HIS A 391 3.29 14.30 27.45
CA HIS A 391 4.00 14.16 28.71
C HIS A 391 3.06 13.80 29.87
N ILE A 392 1.93 14.51 30.01
CA ILE A 392 0.90 14.20 31.00
C ILE A 392 0.42 12.75 30.85
N GLY A 393 0.11 12.32 29.61
CA GLY A 393 -0.35 10.95 29.36
C GLY A 393 0.70 9.91 29.76
N LEU A 394 1.98 10.14 29.47
CA LEU A 394 3.08 9.25 29.84
C LEU A 394 3.28 9.19 31.36
N THR A 395 3.27 10.33 32.06
CA THR A 395 3.43 10.39 33.52
C THR A 395 2.29 9.66 34.23
N ILE A 396 1.04 10.02 33.94
CA ILE A 396 -0.12 9.41 34.59
C ILE A 396 -0.20 7.91 34.29
N SER A 397 0.01 7.51 33.04
CA SER A 397 0.00 6.08 32.70
C SER A 397 1.11 5.28 33.38
N SER A 398 2.29 5.88 33.62
CA SER A 398 3.39 5.21 34.33
C SER A 398 3.10 4.96 35.82
N GLU A 399 2.30 5.82 36.44
CA GLU A 399 1.91 5.73 37.85
C GLU A 399 0.78 4.71 38.07
N HIS A 400 -0.08 4.51 37.07
CA HIS A 400 -1.29 3.70 37.19
C HIS A 400 -1.27 2.36 36.45
N LEU A 401 -0.28 2.10 35.59
CA LEU A 401 -0.11 0.82 34.91
C LEU A 401 1.04 0.00 35.52
N SER A 402 0.90 -1.32 35.48
CA SER A 402 2.06 -2.18 35.71
C SER A 402 3.13 -1.93 34.65
N GLU A 403 4.40 -2.08 35.02
CA GLU A 403 5.54 -1.88 34.11
C GLU A 403 5.38 -2.64 32.78
N ARG A 404 4.90 -3.88 32.84
CA ARG A 404 4.64 -4.71 31.65
C ARG A 404 3.57 -4.12 30.73
N GLN A 405 2.51 -3.55 31.29
CA GLN A 405 1.46 -2.90 30.50
C GLN A 405 1.95 -1.58 29.91
N TRP A 406 2.65 -0.78 30.72
CA TRP A 406 3.18 0.51 30.29
C TRP A 406 4.18 0.34 29.14
N ASN A 407 5.11 -0.62 29.23
CA ASN A 407 6.07 -0.94 28.18
C ASN A 407 5.43 -1.19 26.80
N LYS A 408 4.22 -1.78 26.76
CA LYS A 408 3.49 -2.00 25.49
C LYS A 408 2.98 -0.71 24.85
N TYR A 409 2.61 0.29 25.66
CA TYR A 409 2.14 1.57 25.15
C TYR A 409 3.29 2.48 24.71
N ILE A 410 4.42 2.42 25.42
CA ILE A 410 5.55 3.31 25.17
C ILE A 410 6.52 2.81 24.09
N GLU A 411 6.39 1.56 23.63
CA GLU A 411 7.30 0.96 22.64
C GLU A 411 7.51 1.87 21.42
N SER A 412 6.41 2.35 20.82
CA SER A 412 6.49 3.27 19.67
C SER A 412 7.11 4.62 20.00
N TYR A 413 6.97 5.10 21.24
CA TYR A 413 7.63 6.34 21.66
C TYR A 413 9.15 6.16 21.68
N LEU A 414 9.63 5.04 22.23
CA LEU A 414 11.06 4.74 22.30
C LEU A 414 11.66 4.59 20.89
N THR A 415 11.01 3.80 20.03
CA THR A 415 11.53 3.48 18.69
C THR A 415 11.49 4.66 17.74
N ASP A 416 10.39 5.42 17.75
CA ASP A 416 10.12 6.42 16.71
C ASP A 416 10.66 7.80 17.12
N LEU A 417 10.63 8.12 18.42
CA LEU A 417 11.26 9.33 18.96
C LEU A 417 12.75 9.15 19.30
N LYS A 418 13.30 7.94 19.08
CA LYS A 418 14.71 7.59 19.31
C LYS A 418 15.16 7.84 20.75
N ILE A 419 14.33 7.42 21.71
CA ILE A 419 14.60 7.52 23.15
C ILE A 419 14.97 6.13 23.66
N SER A 420 16.22 5.95 24.10
CA SER A 420 16.74 4.63 24.52
C SER A 420 16.33 4.20 25.93
N ASP A 421 16.10 5.16 26.83
CA ASP A 421 15.69 4.90 28.22
C ASP A 421 14.25 5.38 28.42
N LYS A 422 13.37 4.49 28.88
CA LYS A 422 11.98 4.80 29.16
C LYS A 422 11.79 5.87 30.24
N ASN A 423 12.71 6.00 31.20
CA ASN A 423 12.61 7.02 32.23
C ASN A 423 12.74 8.43 31.62
N ASN A 424 13.46 8.57 30.50
CA ASN A 424 13.56 9.84 29.79
C ASN A 424 12.25 10.28 29.14
N LEU A 425 11.27 9.38 28.97
CA LEU A 425 9.91 9.76 28.53
C LEU A 425 9.18 10.61 29.58
N LEU A 426 9.59 10.50 30.85
CA LEU A 426 9.01 11.24 31.97
C LEU A 426 9.71 12.58 32.22
N ASP A 427 10.83 12.86 31.55
CA ASP A 427 11.48 14.17 31.55
C ASP A 427 10.95 15.02 30.39
N PHE A 428 10.21 16.09 30.73
CA PHE A 428 9.60 16.96 29.73
C PHE A 428 10.61 17.59 28.77
N LYS A 429 11.81 17.97 29.24
CA LYS A 429 12.82 18.62 28.38
C LYS A 429 13.36 17.62 27.35
N ILE A 430 13.65 16.39 27.78
CA ILE A 430 14.13 15.34 26.87
C ILE A 430 13.04 14.97 25.87
N LEU A 431 11.81 14.75 26.35
CA LEU A 431 10.66 14.41 25.51
C LEU A 431 10.38 15.51 24.48
N ASN A 432 10.33 16.78 24.90
CA ASN A 432 10.13 17.92 24.00
C ASN A 432 11.25 18.04 22.95
N SER A 433 12.50 17.79 23.32
CA SER A 433 13.60 17.75 22.37
C SER A 433 13.40 16.64 21.31
N ALA A 434 13.01 15.44 21.75
CA ALA A 434 12.75 14.33 20.84
C ALA A 434 11.58 14.59 19.89
N TYR A 435 10.47 15.12 20.39
CA TYR A 435 9.34 15.54 19.54
C TYR A 435 9.73 16.63 18.54
N ARG A 436 10.57 17.60 18.93
CA ARG A 436 11.06 18.64 18.00
C ARG A 436 11.88 18.02 16.87
N ASN A 437 12.76 17.09 17.20
CA ASN A 437 13.64 16.45 16.23
C ASN A 437 12.91 15.47 15.30
N THR A 438 11.80 14.87 15.75
CA THR A 438 11.03 13.91 14.94
C THR A 438 9.84 14.57 14.24
N VAL A 439 8.99 15.30 14.96
CA VAL A 439 7.69 15.76 14.44
C VAL A 439 7.80 17.02 13.59
N LEU A 440 8.67 17.98 13.93
CA LEU A 440 8.81 19.20 13.11
C LEU A 440 9.29 18.91 11.67
N PRO A 441 10.30 18.06 11.44
CA PRO A 441 10.67 17.66 10.08
C PRO A 441 9.53 16.96 9.34
N LEU A 442 8.76 16.11 10.02
CA LEU A 442 7.61 15.41 9.44
C LEU A 442 6.50 16.40 9.03
N LEU A 443 6.21 17.43 9.84
CA LEU A 443 5.25 18.47 9.49
C LEU A 443 5.70 19.26 8.25
N SER A 444 6.98 19.61 8.16
CA SER A 444 7.56 20.29 6.99
C SER A 444 7.46 19.43 5.72
N LEU A 445 7.74 18.14 5.85
CA LEU A 445 7.62 17.18 4.76
C LEU A 445 6.16 17.01 4.31
N ALA A 446 5.21 16.92 5.25
CA ALA A 446 3.80 16.86 4.95
C ALA A 446 3.32 18.14 4.23
N ALA A 447 3.74 19.32 4.68
CA ALA A 447 3.44 20.58 4.01
C ALA A 447 3.96 20.59 2.56
N THR A 448 5.19 20.12 2.32
CA THR A 448 5.80 20.03 0.99
C THR A 448 5.05 19.04 0.08
N GLN A 449 4.42 18.02 0.65
CA GLN A 449 3.56 17.08 -0.08
C GLN A 449 2.17 17.68 -0.43
N GLY A 450 1.83 18.87 0.06
CA GLY A 450 0.55 19.54 -0.26
C GLY A 450 -0.55 19.33 0.77
N PHE A 451 -0.20 18.96 2.01
CA PHE A 451 -1.13 19.04 3.14
C PHE A 451 -1.32 20.49 3.57
N MET A 452 -2.57 20.90 3.84
CA MET A 452 -2.87 22.26 4.30
C MET A 452 -2.29 22.50 5.70
N THR A 453 -1.61 23.64 5.88
CA THR A 453 -0.92 24.02 7.11
C THR A 453 -1.60 25.16 7.84
N GLY A 454 -1.22 25.36 9.11
CA GLY A 454 -1.64 26.52 9.87
C GLY A 454 -3.10 26.45 10.33
N TRP A 455 -3.68 25.24 10.42
CA TRP A 455 -5.05 25.10 10.89
C TRP A 455 -5.20 25.64 12.32
N LEU A 456 -6.24 26.45 12.49
CA LEU A 456 -6.64 27.04 13.76
C LEU A 456 -8.07 26.63 14.03
N TYR A 457 -8.33 26.12 15.23
CA TYR A 457 -9.72 25.85 15.63
C TYR A 457 -10.46 27.17 15.74
N GLN A 458 -11.52 27.32 14.93
CA GLN A 458 -12.48 28.41 15.04
C GLN A 458 -13.69 27.87 15.78
N THR A 459 -14.03 28.48 16.91
CA THR A 459 -15.32 28.23 17.56
C THR A 459 -16.41 28.71 16.62
N ALA A 460 -17.28 27.79 16.18
CA ALA A 460 -18.47 28.12 15.41
C ALA A 460 -19.42 29.00 16.23
#